data_AF-A9WSC9-F1
#
_entry.id   AF-A9WSC9-F1
#
_cell.length_a   1.000
_cell.length_b   1.000
_cell.length_c   1.000
_cell.angle_alpha   90.00
_cell.angle_beta   90.00
_cell.angle_gamma   90.00
#
_symmetry.space_group_name_H-M   'P 1'
#
loop_
_entity.id
_entity.type
_entity.pdbx_description
1 polymer ?
#
loop_
_entity_poly.entity_id
_entity_poly.type
_entity_poly.pdbx_seq_one_letter_code
_entity_poly.pdbx_strand_id
1 'polypeptide(L)'
;MAYYEYPAEAVIIVDRGGMAHSLALDADRVLVFGRPHGRVDFPSLRQAWLRAQKLRPQSYPLHRLPPASTLSLLNGLFEALQLEAKPARFSLPWTVQSVGSVAHPLSLGAVDRYLAELETLEHVLVQDPFGHRYSPVRHQTHRFLAPAAGFIMLCRSA
;
A
#
# COMPACT_ATOMS: atom_id res chain seq x y z
N MET A 1 35.35 -22.14 -19.53
CA MET A 1 33.91 -22.32 -19.31
C MET A 1 33.42 -21.17 -18.45
N ALA A 2 32.72 -20.22 -19.06
CA ALA A 2 32.10 -19.12 -18.32
C ALA A 2 30.79 -19.66 -17.73
N TYR A 3 30.77 -19.91 -16.43
CA TYR A 3 29.52 -19.99 -15.70
C TYR A 3 28.97 -18.56 -15.71
N TYR A 4 27.96 -18.30 -16.55
CA TYR A 4 27.03 -17.22 -16.29
C TYR A 4 26.29 -17.62 -15.02
N GLU A 5 26.87 -17.26 -13.88
CA GLU A 5 26.15 -17.16 -12.64
C GLU A 5 25.04 -16.14 -12.90
N TYR A 6 23.81 -16.63 -13.04
CA TYR A 6 22.64 -15.77 -13.03
C TYR A 6 22.78 -14.95 -11.76
N PRO A 7 22.98 -13.62 -11.82
CA PRO A 7 23.10 -12.84 -10.61
C PRO A 7 21.80 -13.06 -9.86
N ALA A 8 21.91 -13.76 -8.73
CA ALA A 8 20.82 -14.02 -7.82
C ALA A 8 20.03 -12.71 -7.67
N GLU A 9 18.74 -12.76 -8.00
CA GLU A 9 17.80 -11.65 -8.03
C GLU A 9 18.21 -10.57 -7.03
N ALA A 10 18.88 -9.52 -7.50
CA ALA A 10 19.37 -8.50 -6.60
C ALA A 10 18.13 -7.90 -5.93
N VAL A 11 18.03 -8.06 -4.60
CA VAL A 11 17.03 -7.37 -3.81
C VAL A 11 17.36 -5.88 -3.91
N ILE A 12 16.78 -5.23 -4.91
CA ILE A 12 16.94 -3.79 -5.13
C ILE A 12 16.01 -3.10 -4.14
N ILE A 13 16.60 -2.37 -3.20
CA ILE A 13 15.85 -1.49 -2.31
C ILE A 13 15.79 -0.11 -2.93
N VAL A 14 14.59 0.43 -2.97
CA VAL A 14 14.36 1.83 -3.36
C VAL A 14 14.27 2.66 -2.10
N ASP A 15 15.10 3.69 -1.98
CA ASP A 15 15.02 4.64 -0.87
C ASP A 15 13.93 5.72 -1.09
N ARG A 16 13.75 6.60 -0.10
CA ARG A 16 12.77 7.70 -0.20
C ARG A 16 13.09 8.73 -1.28
N GLY A 17 14.33 8.81 -1.73
CA GLY A 17 14.75 9.65 -2.85
C GLY A 17 14.54 8.99 -4.22
N GLY A 18 14.09 7.74 -4.26
CA GLY A 18 13.92 6.97 -5.48
C GLY A 18 15.23 6.40 -6.02
N MET A 19 16.27 6.31 -5.19
CA MET A 19 17.53 5.66 -5.57
C MET A 19 17.43 4.16 -5.32
N ALA A 20 17.87 3.39 -6.32
CA ALA A 20 17.99 1.95 -6.24
C ALA A 20 19.34 1.57 -5.62
N HIS A 21 19.32 0.76 -4.58
CA HIS A 21 20.49 0.24 -3.87
C HIS A 21 20.47 -1.27 -3.88
N SER A 22 21.65 -1.89 -3.96
CA SER A 22 21.81 -3.28 -3.56
C SER A 22 21.82 -3.39 -2.02
N LEU A 23 21.47 -4.57 -1.52
CA LEU A 23 21.79 -4.94 -0.14
C LEU A 23 23.17 -5.57 -0.09
N ALA A 24 23.97 -5.17 0.90
CA ALA A 24 25.27 -5.75 1.19
C ALA A 24 25.41 -6.05 2.69
N LEU A 25 26.33 -6.94 3.03
CA LEU A 25 26.79 -7.10 4.40
C LEU A 25 28.04 -6.24 4.60
N ASP A 26 28.10 -5.49 5.70
CA ASP A 26 29.33 -4.82 6.11
C ASP A 26 30.32 -5.80 6.76
N ALA A 27 31.43 -5.28 7.26
CA ALA A 27 32.47 -6.08 7.91
C ALA A 27 31.97 -6.84 9.15
N ASP A 28 30.94 -6.32 9.82
CA ASP A 28 30.33 -6.89 11.02
C ASP A 28 29.15 -7.82 10.68
N ARG A 29 28.93 -8.11 9.39
CA ARG A 29 27.80 -8.89 8.86
C ARG A 29 26.44 -8.27 9.18
N VAL A 30 26.37 -6.95 9.26
CA VAL A 30 25.12 -6.20 9.34
C VAL A 30 24.66 -5.85 7.93
N LEU A 31 23.36 -5.96 7.69
CA LEU A 31 22.75 -5.63 6.41
C LEU A 31 22.74 -4.10 6.23
N VAL A 32 23.41 -3.60 5.20
CA VAL A 32 23.53 -2.18 4.86
C VAL A 32 23.14 -1.90 3.41
N PHE A 33 22.86 -0.64 3.09
CA PHE A 33 22.72 -0.22 1.70
C PHE A 33 24.10 -0.23 1.02
N GLY A 34 24.20 -0.98 -0.07
CA GLY A 34 25.34 -0.97 -0.97
C GLY A 34 25.39 0.30 -1.81
N ARG A 35 26.26 0.29 -2.84
CA ARG A 35 26.41 1.44 -3.73
C ARG A 35 25.11 1.70 -4.50
N PRO A 36 24.68 2.98 -4.66
CA PRO A 36 23.52 3.30 -5.48
C PRO A 36 23.76 2.93 -6.95
N HIS A 37 22.77 2.30 -7.57
CA HIS A 37 22.77 1.93 -8.99
C HIS A 37 22.20 3.02 -9.89
N GLY A 38 21.47 3.98 -9.32
CA GLY A 38 20.85 5.08 -10.06
C GLY A 38 19.43 5.36 -9.57
N ARG A 39 18.78 6.33 -10.20
CA ARG A 39 17.37 6.63 -9.95
C ARG A 39 16.50 5.57 -10.61
N VAL A 40 15.45 5.17 -9.91
CA VAL A 40 14.42 4.30 -10.48
C VAL A 40 13.71 5.02 -11.62
N ASP A 41 13.47 4.28 -12.71
CA ASP A 41 12.67 4.77 -13.82
C ASP A 41 11.21 4.98 -13.40
N PHE A 42 10.77 6.24 -13.40
CA PHE A 42 9.45 6.62 -12.92
C PHE A 42 8.31 6.00 -13.74
N PRO A 43 8.31 6.06 -15.10
CA PRO A 43 7.29 5.40 -15.92
C PRO A 43 7.14 3.91 -15.59
N SER A 44 8.25 3.17 -15.50
CA SER A 44 8.24 1.74 -15.20
C SER A 44 7.72 1.46 -13.79
N LEU A 45 8.16 2.22 -12.78
CA LEU A 45 7.68 2.05 -11.40
C LEU A 45 6.19 2.36 -11.29
N ARG A 46 5.72 3.42 -11.96
CA ARG A 46 4.30 3.78 -12.01
C ARG A 46 3.48 2.69 -12.66
N GLN A 47 3.93 2.14 -13.78
CA GLN A 47 3.24 1.04 -14.46
C GLN A 47 3.21 -0.22 -13.61
N ALA A 48 4.32 -0.59 -12.97
CA ALA A 48 4.39 -1.74 -12.07
C ALA A 48 3.40 -1.60 -10.90
N TRP A 49 3.35 -0.41 -10.27
CA TRP A 49 2.42 -0.11 -9.18
C TRP A 49 0.95 -0.22 -9.61
N LEU A 50 0.59 0.40 -10.75
CA LEU A 50 -0.78 0.34 -11.27
C LEU A 50 -1.17 -1.09 -11.68
N ARG A 51 -0.23 -1.83 -12.26
CA ARG A 51 -0.44 -3.24 -12.63
C ARG A 51 -0.63 -4.12 -11.40
N ALA A 52 0.14 -3.92 -10.33
CA ALA A 52 0.01 -4.66 -9.09
C ALA A 52 -1.37 -4.47 -8.45
N GLN A 53 -1.82 -3.22 -8.32
CA GLN A 53 -3.18 -2.91 -7.82
C GLN A 53 -4.27 -3.52 -8.69
N LYS A 54 -4.13 -3.47 -10.02
CA LYS A 54 -5.11 -4.05 -10.94
C LYS A 54 -5.18 -5.58 -10.87
N LEU A 55 -4.04 -6.26 -10.75
CA LEU A 55 -3.97 -7.73 -10.78
C LEU A 55 -4.32 -8.37 -9.43
N ARG A 56 -4.11 -7.68 -8.31
CA ARG A 56 -4.38 -8.20 -6.96
C ARG A 56 -5.07 -7.14 -6.09
N PRO A 57 -6.29 -6.71 -6.43
CA PRO A 57 -6.98 -5.63 -5.71
C PRO A 57 -7.19 -5.96 -4.22
N GLN A 58 -7.41 -7.24 -3.89
CA GLN A 58 -7.51 -7.71 -2.49
C GLN A 58 -6.21 -7.61 -1.67
N SER A 59 -5.05 -7.57 -2.33
CA SER A 59 -3.75 -7.38 -1.68
C SER A 59 -3.35 -5.92 -1.58
N TYR A 60 -4.07 -5.03 -2.25
CA TYR A 60 -3.84 -3.59 -2.28
C TYR A 60 -5.16 -2.84 -2.08
N PRO A 61 -5.80 -2.95 -0.89
CA PRO A 61 -7.12 -2.38 -0.65
C PRO A 61 -7.14 -0.85 -0.76
N LEU A 62 -5.99 -0.18 -0.68
CA LEU A 62 -5.85 1.27 -0.84
C LEU A 62 -5.67 1.67 -2.31
N HIS A 63 -6.78 1.95 -2.99
CA HIS A 63 -6.78 2.43 -4.37
C HIS A 63 -6.61 3.95 -4.40
N ARG A 64 -5.35 4.38 -4.49
CA ARG A 64 -4.95 5.79 -4.56
C ARG A 64 -4.98 6.30 -6.00
N LEU A 65 -5.25 7.59 -6.17
CA LEU A 65 -5.17 8.27 -7.48
C LEU A 65 -3.78 8.06 -8.09
N PRO A 66 -3.69 7.90 -9.43
CA PRO A 66 -2.42 7.66 -10.10
C PRO A 66 -1.48 8.84 -9.83
N PRO A 67 -0.25 8.58 -9.36
CA PRO A 67 0.66 9.66 -9.02
C PRO A 67 1.04 10.46 -10.26
N ALA A 68 1.02 11.79 -10.12
CA ALA A 68 1.32 12.75 -11.17
C ALA A 68 2.84 13.05 -11.29
N SER A 69 3.62 12.70 -10.28
CA SER A 69 5.07 12.91 -10.23
C SER A 69 5.79 11.77 -9.50
N THR A 70 7.10 11.63 -9.72
CA THR A 70 7.95 10.66 -9.01
C THR A 70 7.85 10.82 -7.50
N LEU A 71 7.90 12.05 -7.00
CA LEU A 71 7.78 12.32 -5.57
C LEU A 71 6.42 11.86 -5.02
N SER A 72 5.32 12.15 -5.72
CA SER A 72 3.99 11.69 -5.31
C SER A 72 3.84 10.16 -5.33
N LEU A 73 4.51 9.48 -6.28
CA LEU A 73 4.52 8.01 -6.32
C LEU A 73 5.29 7.43 -5.15
N LEU A 74 6.51 7.93 -4.88
CA LEU A 74 7.33 7.46 -3.77
C LEU A 74 6.64 7.71 -2.43
N ASN A 75 6.13 8.92 -2.18
CA ASN A 75 5.33 9.21 -0.98
C ASN A 75 4.14 8.25 -0.88
N GLY A 76 3.41 8.06 -1.98
CA GLY A 76 2.28 7.14 -2.04
C GLY A 76 2.63 5.70 -1.66
N LEU A 77 3.78 5.19 -2.13
CA LEU A 77 4.31 3.85 -1.83
C LEU A 77 4.71 3.73 -0.36
N PHE A 78 5.51 4.68 0.15
CA PHE A 78 6.02 4.63 1.53
C PHE A 78 4.91 4.83 2.57
N GLU A 79 3.90 5.65 2.27
CA GLU A 79 2.72 5.74 3.11
C GLU A 79 1.94 4.42 3.10
N ALA A 80 1.70 3.80 1.94
CA ALA A 80 1.01 2.50 1.88
C ALA A 80 1.75 1.42 2.71
N LEU A 81 3.08 1.35 2.58
CA LEU A 81 3.91 0.45 3.39
C LEU A 81 3.80 0.74 4.90
N GLN A 82 3.73 2.01 5.31
CA GLN A 82 3.54 2.38 6.71
C GLN A 82 2.15 2.02 7.24
N LEU A 83 1.12 2.10 6.40
CA LEU A 83 -0.25 1.74 6.75
C LEU A 83 -0.45 0.22 6.86
N GLU A 84 0.30 -0.56 6.08
CA GLU A 84 0.34 -2.02 6.15
C GLU A 84 1.21 -2.55 7.29
N ALA A 85 2.25 -1.81 7.67
CA ALA A 85 3.09 -2.15 8.81
C ALA A 85 2.27 -2.16 10.11
N LYS A 86 2.71 -2.95 11.10
CA LYS A 86 2.09 -2.92 12.44
C LYS A 86 2.09 -1.49 12.96
N PRO A 87 0.96 -0.99 13.50
CA PRO A 87 0.88 0.37 13.98
C PRO A 87 1.96 0.60 15.03
N ALA A 88 2.82 1.58 14.77
CA ALA A 88 3.79 2.04 15.76
C ALA A 88 3.04 2.59 16.98
N ARG A 89 3.67 2.62 18.15
CA ARG A 89 3.05 3.17 19.38
C ARG A 89 2.52 4.61 19.24
N PHE A 90 2.93 5.34 18.20
CA PHE A 90 2.57 6.73 17.94
C PHE A 90 1.87 6.95 16.59
N SER A 91 1.39 5.90 15.92
CA SER A 91 0.58 6.09 14.71
C SER A 91 -0.73 6.78 15.05
N LEU A 92 -1.03 7.89 14.37
CA LEU A 92 -2.36 8.49 14.44
C LEU A 92 -3.41 7.44 14.02
N PRO A 93 -4.59 7.43 14.64
CA PRO A 93 -5.63 6.50 14.25
C PRO A 93 -6.19 6.87 12.88
N TRP A 94 -6.76 5.87 12.21
CA TRP A 94 -7.69 6.11 11.10
C TRP A 94 -8.94 6.79 11.63
N THR A 95 -9.69 7.44 10.75
CA THR A 95 -11.03 7.96 11.07
C THR A 95 -12.03 7.36 10.11
N VAL A 96 -13.06 6.69 10.63
CA VAL A 96 -14.18 6.18 9.83
C VAL A 96 -15.41 6.95 10.26
N GLN A 97 -16.03 7.67 9.32
CA GLN A 97 -17.24 8.44 9.53
C GLN A 97 -18.38 7.74 8.80
N SER A 98 -19.47 7.48 9.51
CA SER A 98 -20.73 6.96 8.99
C SER A 98 -21.88 7.81 9.51
N VAL A 99 -23.11 7.57 9.04
CA VAL A 99 -24.27 8.35 9.47
C VAL A 99 -24.46 8.20 10.99
N GLY A 100 -24.18 9.28 11.72
CA GLY A 100 -24.34 9.36 13.17
C GLY A 100 -23.22 8.72 14.00
N SER A 101 -22.11 8.27 13.40
CA SER A 101 -21.01 7.66 14.14
C SER A 101 -19.64 8.02 13.57
N VAL A 102 -18.66 8.15 14.47
CA VAL A 102 -17.24 8.31 14.13
C VAL A 102 -16.45 7.29 14.94
N ALA A 103 -15.68 6.46 14.24
CA ALA A 103 -14.79 5.48 14.83
C ALA A 103 -13.32 5.83 14.54
N HIS A 104 -12.42 5.39 15.41
CA HIS A 104 -10.98 5.63 15.29
C HIS A 104 -10.14 4.34 15.28
N PRO A 105 -10.22 3.50 14.22
CA PRO A 105 -9.45 2.26 14.15
C PRO A 105 -7.94 2.50 14.13
N LEU A 106 -7.16 1.63 14.77
CA LEU A 106 -5.70 1.77 14.87
C LEU A 106 -4.91 1.18 13.71
N SER A 107 -5.56 0.41 12.82
CA SER A 107 -4.89 -0.23 11.69
C SER A 107 -5.85 -0.44 10.54
N LEU A 108 -5.29 -0.66 9.34
CA LEU A 108 -6.06 -0.99 8.15
C LEU A 108 -6.93 -2.24 8.35
N GLY A 109 -6.40 -3.30 8.97
CA GLY A 109 -7.21 -4.49 9.30
C GLY A 109 -8.30 -4.26 10.37
N ALA A 110 -8.19 -3.21 11.19
CA ALA A 110 -9.28 -2.78 12.07
C ALA A 110 -10.34 -1.97 11.31
N VAL A 111 -9.93 -1.15 10.33
CA VAL A 111 -10.84 -0.50 9.38
C VAL A 111 -11.63 -1.56 8.60
N ASP A 112 -10.95 -2.57 8.04
CA ASP A 112 -11.60 -3.63 7.26
C ASP A 112 -12.66 -4.38 8.07
N ARG A 113 -12.35 -4.75 9.33
CA ARG A 113 -13.33 -5.40 10.22
C ARG A 113 -14.50 -4.49 10.54
N TYR A 114 -14.24 -3.23 10.88
CA TYR A 114 -15.29 -2.26 11.17
C TYR A 114 -16.23 -2.07 9.97
N LEU A 115 -15.67 -1.90 8.77
CA LEU A 115 -16.46 -1.74 7.54
C LEU A 115 -17.19 -3.03 7.17
N ALA A 116 -16.62 -4.20 7.46
CA ALA A 116 -17.27 -5.48 7.18
C ALA A 116 -18.56 -5.66 8.00
N GLU A 117 -18.63 -5.11 9.21
CA GLU A 117 -19.80 -5.14 10.12
C GLU A 117 -20.93 -4.20 9.69
N LEU A 118 -20.66 -3.18 8.85
CA LEU A 118 -21.68 -2.26 8.37
C LEU A 118 -22.55 -2.89 7.28
N GLU A 119 -23.87 -2.83 7.42
CA GLU A 119 -24.81 -3.33 6.39
C GLU A 119 -24.66 -2.60 5.05
N THR A 120 -24.50 -1.28 5.11
CA THR A 120 -24.32 -0.41 3.94
C THR A 120 -23.06 0.43 4.10
N LEU A 121 -22.38 0.68 2.98
CA LEU A 121 -21.23 1.58 2.89
C LEU A 121 -21.59 2.93 2.27
N GLU A 122 -22.87 3.17 1.99
CA GLU A 122 -23.33 4.43 1.45
C GLU A 122 -23.07 5.54 2.48
N HIS A 123 -22.46 6.64 2.02
CA HIS A 123 -22.05 7.77 2.86
C HIS A 123 -20.94 7.50 3.89
N VAL A 124 -20.28 6.33 3.83
CA VAL A 124 -19.11 6.09 4.68
C VAL A 124 -17.89 6.81 4.09
N LEU A 125 -17.15 7.52 4.95
CA LEU A 125 -15.89 8.16 4.61
C LEU A 125 -14.80 7.60 5.52
N VAL A 126 -13.70 7.14 4.92
CA VAL A 126 -12.52 6.69 5.65
C VAL A 126 -11.40 7.69 5.42
N GLN A 127 -10.73 8.13 6.47
CA GLN A 127 -9.55 8.98 6.40
C GLN A 127 -8.36 8.27 7.03
N ASP A 128 -7.24 8.23 6.29
CA ASP A 128 -6.00 7.64 6.79
C ASP A 128 -5.21 8.63 7.68
N PRO A 129 -4.22 8.14 8.44
CA PRO A 129 -3.33 8.97 9.26
C PRO A 129 -2.58 10.09 8.52
N PHE A 130 -2.46 9.99 7.19
CA PHE A 130 -1.82 11.00 6.33
C PHE A 130 -2.83 12.02 5.79
N GLY A 131 -4.10 11.91 6.17
CA GLY A 131 -5.18 12.83 5.79
C GLY A 131 -5.85 12.49 4.46
N HIS A 132 -5.50 11.38 3.81
CA HIS A 132 -6.17 10.99 2.56
C HIS A 132 -7.54 10.40 2.86
N ARG A 133 -8.52 10.77 2.05
CA ARG A 133 -9.92 10.36 2.19
C ARG A 133 -10.31 9.32 1.15
N TYR A 134 -11.11 8.36 1.57
CA TYR A 134 -11.52 7.21 0.78
C TYR A 134 -13.01 6.94 0.94
N SER A 135 -13.64 6.57 -0.16
CA SER A 135 -14.97 5.97 -0.21
C SER A 135 -14.81 4.45 -0.27
N PRO A 136 -15.30 3.70 0.72
CA PRO A 136 -15.19 2.25 0.73
C PRO A 136 -16.20 1.63 -0.24
N VAL A 137 -15.77 0.62 -1.01
CA VAL A 137 -16.57 -0.08 -2.01
C VAL A 137 -16.46 -1.59 -1.77
N ARG A 138 -17.59 -2.28 -1.62
CA ARG A 138 -17.62 -3.75 -1.52
C ARG A 138 -17.46 -4.37 -2.90
N HIS A 139 -16.45 -5.21 -3.06
CA HIS A 139 -16.24 -6.04 -4.23
C HIS A 139 -16.50 -7.51 -3.90
N GLN A 140 -17.46 -8.11 -4.60
CA GLN A 140 -17.72 -9.54 -4.53
C GLN A 140 -16.75 -10.25 -5.49
N THR A 141 -16.03 -11.27 -5.02
CA THR A 141 -15.07 -12.01 -5.86
C THR A 141 -15.77 -12.97 -6.81
N HIS A 142 -16.94 -13.51 -6.44
CA HIS A 142 -17.80 -14.29 -7.34
C HIS A 142 -19.27 -14.18 -6.94
N ARG A 143 -20.15 -14.03 -7.95
CA ARG A 143 -21.62 -13.97 -7.78
C ARG A 143 -22.24 -15.22 -7.14
N PHE A 144 -21.51 -16.34 -7.09
CA PHE A 144 -21.95 -17.63 -6.56
C PHE A 144 -21.36 -17.98 -5.19
N LEU A 145 -20.45 -17.16 -4.65
CA LEU A 145 -19.96 -17.35 -3.28
C LEU A 145 -20.82 -16.56 -2.29
N ALA A 146 -20.79 -16.96 -1.01
CA ALA A 146 -21.55 -16.31 0.05
C ALA A 146 -21.34 -14.78 0.06
N PRO A 147 -22.29 -13.96 0.55
CA PRO A 147 -22.13 -12.49 0.60
C PRO A 147 -20.88 -12.00 1.36
N ALA A 148 -20.35 -12.83 2.26
CA ALA A 148 -19.10 -12.59 2.98
C ALA A 148 -17.81 -12.90 2.18
N ALA A 149 -17.94 -13.55 1.02
CA ALA A 149 -16.84 -13.89 0.12
C ALA A 149 -16.54 -12.71 -0.82
N GLY A 150 -16.06 -11.62 -0.24
CA GLY A 150 -15.65 -10.42 -0.94
C GLY A 150 -14.57 -9.68 -0.17
N PHE A 151 -14.16 -8.53 -0.69
CA PHE A 151 -13.22 -7.62 -0.02
C PHE A 151 -13.71 -6.18 -0.19
N ILE A 152 -13.20 -5.29 0.66
CA ILE A 152 -13.53 -3.87 0.59
C ILE A 152 -12.33 -3.14 -0.01
N MET A 153 -12.57 -2.32 -1.02
CA MET A 153 -11.59 -1.40 -1.56
C MET A 153 -11.85 0.00 -1.00
N LEU A 154 -10.79 0.68 -0.61
CA LEU A 154 -10.79 2.09 -0.23
C LEU A 154 -10.38 2.92 -1.45
N CYS A 155 -11.37 3.45 -2.16
CA CYS A 155 -11.17 4.26 -3.35
C CYS A 155 -11.01 5.72 -2.96
N ARG A 156 -9.89 6.36 -3.31
CA ARG A 156 -9.64 7.76 -2.95
C ARG A 156 -10.75 8.68 -3.48
N SER A 157 -11.37 9.44 -2.59
CA SER A 157 -12.33 10.49 -2.95
C SER A 157 -11.55 11.70 -3.50
N ALA A 158 -12.08 12.33 -4.55
CA ALA A 158 -11.50 13.53 -5.15
C ALA A 158 -11.53 14.73 -4.18
#